data_AF-A0A238KLP4-F1
#
_entry.id   AF-A0A238KLP4-F1
#
_cell.length_a   1.000
_cell.length_b   1.000
_cell.length_c   1.000
_cell.angle_alpha   90.00
_cell.angle_beta   90.00
_cell.angle_gamma   90.00
#
_symmetry.space_group_name_H-M   'P 1'
#
loop_
_entity.id
_entity.type
_entity.pdbx_description
1 polymer ?
#
loop_
_entity_poly.entity_id
_entity_poly.type
_entity_poly.pdbx_seq_one_letter_code
_entity_poly.pdbx_strand_id
1 'polypeptide(L)'
;MVNVAEEVEHPRKTIPPAIVYTLIVATGLYVLVAISVLLAVPIDELSGSDEPLTLVFVNAPQAVQTGFAAVAVVVTVNGVLIQMIMASRVIYGMAQRGRFPSPFAMLSPRTQTPTIATAFVAASIMGLSLFLHIERLAGWTSQIVLAVFVCVNLSLIAIKRKTRQRATTTVCTSLYHYSAF
;
A
#
# COMPACT_ATOMS: atom_id res chain seq x y z
N MET A 1 2.82 -6.26 2.66
CA MET A 1 4.25 -6.36 3.07
C MET A 1 4.39 -7.31 4.26
N VAL A 2 3.96 -8.57 4.14
CA VAL A 2 4.17 -9.57 5.21
C VAL A 2 5.39 -10.43 4.88
N ASN A 3 5.50 -10.87 3.62
CA ASN A 3 6.63 -11.64 3.11
C ASN A 3 7.99 -10.93 3.29
N VAL A 4 8.06 -9.63 3.00
CA VAL A 4 9.30 -8.86 3.19
C VAL A 4 9.69 -8.77 4.66
N ALA A 5 8.73 -8.80 5.58
CA ALA A 5 9.04 -8.82 7.02
C ALA A 5 9.61 -10.18 7.47
N GLU A 6 9.33 -11.26 6.74
CA GLU A 6 9.90 -12.60 6.98
C GLU A 6 11.33 -12.73 6.44
N GLU A 7 11.70 -11.91 5.44
CA GLU A 7 13.03 -11.91 4.81
C GLU A 7 13.99 -10.87 5.40
N VAL A 8 13.53 -9.99 6.31
CA VAL A 8 14.36 -8.97 6.96
C VAL A 8 15.01 -9.51 8.22
N GLU A 9 16.32 -9.29 8.37
CA GLU A 9 17.03 -9.57 9.62
C GLU A 9 16.52 -8.69 10.77
N HIS A 10 16.15 -9.31 11.89
CA HIS A 10 15.64 -8.66 13.10
C HIS A 10 14.45 -7.69 12.85
N PRO A 11 13.33 -8.17 12.30
CA PRO A 11 12.24 -7.31 11.82
C PRO A 11 11.65 -6.40 12.90
N ARG A 12 11.63 -6.87 14.17
CA ARG A 12 11.14 -6.10 15.32
C ARG A 12 11.95 -4.83 15.61
N LYS A 13 13.22 -4.79 15.22
CA LYS A 13 14.12 -3.63 15.43
C LYS A 13 14.32 -2.83 14.13
N THR A 14 14.33 -3.50 12.99
CA THR A 14 14.65 -2.88 11.70
C THR A 14 13.45 -2.17 11.06
N ILE A 15 12.26 -2.76 11.14
CA ILE A 15 11.05 -2.25 10.47
C ILE A 15 10.57 -0.91 11.08
N PRO A 16 10.46 -0.74 12.42
CA PRO A 16 9.95 0.51 12.99
C PRO A 16 10.73 1.78 12.58
N PRO A 17 12.07 1.86 12.69
CA PRO A 17 12.80 3.03 12.26
C PRO A 17 12.79 3.20 10.73
N ALA A 18 12.80 2.11 9.95
CA ALA A 18 12.72 2.19 8.49
C ALA A 18 11.42 2.87 8.02
N ILE A 19 10.29 2.59 8.66
CA ILE A 19 9.01 3.27 8.36
C ILE A 19 9.10 4.77 8.66
N VAL A 20 9.72 5.17 9.77
CA VAL A 20 9.87 6.59 10.13
C VAL A 20 10.80 7.32 9.16
N TYR A 21 11.96 6.73 8.82
CA TYR A 21 12.89 7.33 7.86
C TYR A 21 12.26 7.49 6.48
N THR A 22 11.59 6.45 5.98
CA THR A 22 10.92 6.51 4.66
C THR A 22 9.82 7.57 4.66
N LEU A 23 9.05 7.68 5.74
CA LEU A 23 8.01 8.72 5.87
C LEU A 23 8.60 10.14 5.84
N ILE A 24 9.67 10.40 6.59
CA ILE A 24 10.32 11.72 6.64
C ILE A 24 10.88 12.08 5.26
N VAL A 25 11.62 11.16 4.64
CA VAL A 25 12.23 11.39 3.32
C VAL A 25 11.16 11.62 2.25
N ALA A 26 10.12 10.78 2.20
CA ALA A 26 9.04 10.92 1.24
C ALA A 26 8.26 12.24 1.43
N THR A 27 7.96 12.61 2.68
CA THR A 27 7.28 13.87 2.99
C THR A 27 8.14 15.07 2.56
N GLY A 28 9.44 15.04 2.85
CA GLY A 28 10.38 16.09 2.43
C GLY A 28 10.42 16.23 0.91
N LEU A 29 10.51 15.12 0.18
CA LEU A 29 10.48 15.13 -1.29
C LEU A 29 9.16 15.71 -1.83
N TYR A 30 8.01 15.33 -1.26
CA TYR A 30 6.72 15.88 -1.69
C TYR A 30 6.62 17.39 -1.48
N VAL A 31 7.08 17.89 -0.33
CA VAL A 31 7.09 19.34 -0.05
C VAL A 31 8.02 20.07 -1.03
N LEU A 32 9.22 19.53 -1.29
CA LEU A 32 10.16 20.13 -2.23
C LEU A 32 9.57 20.23 -3.64
N VAL A 33 8.96 19.15 -4.15
CA VAL A 33 8.32 19.15 -5.48
C VAL A 33 7.16 20.15 -5.51
N ALA A 34 6.31 20.18 -4.48
CA ALA A 34 5.20 21.12 -4.41
C ALA A 34 5.68 22.59 -4.46
N ILE A 35 6.74 22.93 -3.72
CA ILE A 35 7.35 24.26 -3.75
C ILE A 35 7.91 24.55 -5.16
N SER A 36 8.61 23.60 -5.79
CA SER A 36 9.14 23.79 -7.14
C SER A 36 8.04 24.08 -8.17
N VAL A 37 6.90 23.40 -8.09
CA VAL A 37 5.75 23.63 -8.98
C VAL A 37 5.15 25.01 -8.76
N LEU A 38 4.91 25.39 -7.49
CA LEU A 38 4.34 26.69 -7.12
C LEU A 38 5.23 27.88 -7.51
N LEU A 39 6.55 27.69 -7.54
CA LEU A 39 7.51 28.71 -7.99
C LEU A 39 7.58 28.82 -9.52
N ALA A 40 7.27 27.73 -10.24
CA ALA A 40 7.41 27.65 -11.69
C ALA A 40 6.15 28.09 -12.46
N VAL A 41 4.95 27.90 -11.89
CA VAL A 41 3.67 28.11 -12.59
C VAL A 41 2.72 28.95 -11.72
N PRO A 42 2.03 29.97 -12.28
CA PRO A 42 1.02 30.74 -11.56
C PRO A 42 -0.10 29.87 -10.97
N ILE A 43 -0.58 30.22 -9.77
CA ILE A 43 -1.57 29.42 -9.04
C ILE A 43 -2.90 29.28 -9.78
N ASP A 44 -3.27 30.30 -10.58
CA ASP A 44 -4.51 30.31 -11.34
C ASP A 44 -4.51 29.20 -12.41
N GLU A 45 -3.37 29.00 -13.10
CA GLU A 45 -3.20 27.92 -14.08
C GLU A 45 -3.10 26.54 -13.42
N LEU A 46 -2.51 26.46 -12.23
CA LEU A 46 -2.44 25.21 -11.45
C LEU A 46 -3.82 24.76 -10.94
N SER A 47 -4.70 25.69 -10.60
CA SER A 47 -6.03 25.38 -10.06
C SER A 47 -7.02 24.85 -11.09
N GLY A 48 -6.80 25.16 -12.37
CA GLY A 48 -7.67 24.76 -13.47
C GLY A 48 -7.19 23.52 -14.24
N SER A 49 -6.09 22.89 -13.82
CA SER A 49 -5.48 21.76 -14.53
C SER A 49 -5.38 20.52 -13.66
N ASP A 50 -5.82 19.40 -14.21
CA ASP A 50 -5.73 18.08 -13.58
C ASP A 50 -4.29 17.53 -13.61
N GLU A 51 -3.39 18.16 -14.39
CA GLU A 51 -1.99 17.76 -14.57
C GLU A 51 -0.99 18.91 -14.32
N PRO A 52 -0.88 19.41 -13.08
CA PRO A 52 -0.01 20.55 -12.72
C PRO A 52 1.48 20.29 -12.98
N LEU A 53 1.92 19.02 -12.93
CA LEU A 53 3.30 18.67 -13.19
C LEU A 53 3.68 18.80 -14.67
N THR A 54 2.76 18.48 -15.57
CA THR A 54 2.99 18.58 -17.02
C THR A 54 3.15 20.05 -17.43
N LEU A 55 2.36 20.96 -16.83
CA LEU A 55 2.42 22.41 -17.04
C LEU A 55 3.80 23.01 -16.78
N VAL A 56 4.50 22.55 -15.74
CA VAL A 56 5.87 23.01 -15.42
C VAL A 56 6.84 22.78 -16.58
N PHE A 57 6.64 21.71 -17.35
CA PHE A 57 7.53 21.33 -18.44
C PHE A 57 7.09 21.81 -19.82
N VAL A 58 5.92 22.45 -19.97
CA VAL A 58 5.40 22.92 -21.27
C VAL A 58 6.38 23.86 -21.98
N ASN A 59 7.07 24.71 -21.22
CA ASN A 59 8.06 25.65 -21.75
C ASN A 59 9.49 25.09 -21.82
N ALA A 60 9.71 23.84 -21.38
CA ALA A 60 11.02 23.21 -21.39
C ALA A 60 11.40 22.70 -22.80
N PRO A 61 12.69 22.52 -23.11
CA PRO A 61 13.11 21.91 -24.38
C PRO A 61 12.48 20.54 -24.59
N GLN A 62 12.13 20.20 -25.83
CA GLN A 62 11.44 18.94 -26.17
C GLN A 62 12.18 17.68 -25.70
N ALA A 63 13.52 17.73 -25.68
CA ALA A 63 14.35 16.65 -25.15
C ALA A 63 14.11 16.40 -23.65
N VAL A 64 13.91 17.47 -22.86
CA VAL A 64 13.63 17.39 -21.42
C VAL A 64 12.22 16.86 -21.18
N GLN A 65 11.23 17.35 -21.94
CA GLN A 65 9.84 16.87 -21.84
C GLN A 65 9.75 15.36 -22.11
N THR A 66 10.34 14.92 -23.22
CA THR A 66 10.33 13.50 -23.62
C THR A 66 11.09 12.63 -22.62
N GLY A 67 12.25 13.10 -22.13
CA GLY A 67 13.03 12.41 -21.12
C GLY A 67 12.27 12.24 -19.81
N PHE A 68 11.62 13.30 -19.33
CA PHE A 68 10.80 13.25 -18.13
C PHE A 68 9.61 12.30 -18.27
N ALA A 69 8.87 12.38 -19.38
CA ALA A 69 7.74 11.50 -19.66
C ALA A 69 8.17 10.03 -19.71
N ALA A 70 9.32 9.72 -20.34
CA ALA A 70 9.85 8.36 -20.39
C ALA A 70 10.15 7.81 -18.99
N VAL A 71 10.82 8.60 -18.15
CA VAL A 71 11.11 8.19 -16.76
C VAL A 71 9.82 8.01 -15.95
N ALA A 72 8.87 8.94 -16.08
CA ALA A 72 7.58 8.87 -15.39
C ALA A 72 6.81 7.59 -15.74
N VAL A 73 6.78 7.23 -17.03
CA VAL A 73 6.14 5.97 -17.48
C VAL A 73 6.84 4.75 -16.90
N VAL A 74 8.17 4.69 -16.96
CA VAL A 74 8.94 3.55 -16.42
C VAL A 74 8.70 3.37 -14.92
N VAL A 75 8.75 4.45 -14.14
CA VAL A 75 8.49 4.43 -12.69
C VAL A 75 7.05 4.00 -12.40
N THR A 76 6.08 4.55 -13.13
CA THR A 76 4.66 4.23 -12.93
C THR A 76 4.36 2.77 -13.26
N VAL A 77 4.85 2.27 -14.40
CA VAL A 77 4.67 0.87 -14.82
C VAL A 77 5.31 -0.08 -13.81
N ASN A 78 6.49 0.23 -13.30
CA ASN A 78 7.13 -0.56 -12.27
C ASN A 78 6.29 -0.62 -10.98
N GLY A 79 5.77 0.53 -10.53
CA GLY A 79 4.89 0.61 -9.36
C GLY A 79 3.62 -0.22 -9.52
N VAL A 80 2.96 -0.13 -10.68
CA VAL A 80 1.77 -0.92 -11.01
C VAL A 80 2.08 -2.41 -11.01
N LEU A 81 3.21 -2.83 -11.59
CA LEU A 81 3.62 -4.23 -11.65
C LEU A 81 3.83 -4.81 -10.24
N ILE A 82 4.56 -4.09 -9.38
CA ILE A 82 4.77 -4.50 -7.98
C ILE A 82 3.41 -4.63 -7.26
N GLN A 83 2.51 -3.67 -7.45
CA GLN A 83 1.20 -3.70 -6.81
C GLN A 83 0.35 -4.89 -7.29
N MET A 84 0.41 -5.23 -8.58
CA MET A 84 -0.31 -6.37 -9.17
C MET A 84 0.21 -7.71 -8.64
N ILE A 85 1.54 -7.85 -8.48
CA ILE A 85 2.16 -9.03 -7.88
C ILE A 85 1.71 -9.18 -6.42
N MET A 86 1.74 -8.08 -5.65
CA MET A 86 1.35 -8.10 -4.24
C MET A 86 -0.12 -8.47 -4.05
N ALA A 87 -1.03 -7.92 -4.87
CA ALA A 87 -2.45 -8.25 -4.82
C ALA A 87 -2.69 -9.74 -5.11
N SER A 88 -2.04 -10.27 -6.15
CA SER A 88 -2.18 -11.68 -6.56
C SER A 88 -1.69 -12.64 -5.47
N ARG A 89 -0.60 -12.31 -4.77
CA ARG A 89 -0.10 -13.09 -3.64
C ARG A 89 -1.04 -13.09 -2.44
N VAL A 90 -1.71 -11.99 -2.14
CA VAL A 90 -2.71 -11.92 -1.07
C VAL A 90 -3.91 -12.82 -1.40
N ILE A 91 -4.42 -12.76 -2.63
CA ILE A 91 -5.54 -13.61 -3.09
C ILE A 91 -5.15 -15.09 -2.99
N TYR A 92 -3.96 -15.45 -3.49
CA TYR A 92 -3.43 -16.82 -3.38
C TYR A 92 -3.35 -17.29 -1.91
N GLY A 93 -2.79 -16.46 -1.01
CA GLY A 93 -2.68 -16.79 0.40
C GLY A 93 -4.05 -16.96 1.10
N MET A 94 -5.08 -16.24 0.66
CA MET A 94 -6.46 -16.43 1.14
C MET A 94 -7.11 -17.70 0.59
N ALA A 95 -6.86 -18.03 -0.68
CA ALA A 95 -7.35 -19.25 -1.32
C ALA A 95 -6.74 -20.51 -0.68
N GLN A 96 -5.45 -20.48 -0.35
CA GLN A 96 -4.77 -21.58 0.35
C GLN A 96 -5.31 -21.82 1.76
N ARG A 97 -5.87 -20.80 2.41
CA ARG A 97 -6.54 -20.89 3.73
C ARG A 97 -8.02 -21.25 3.62
N GLY A 98 -8.51 -21.64 2.45
CA GLY A 98 -9.89 -22.06 2.21
C GLY A 98 -10.93 -20.94 2.29
N ARG A 99 -10.51 -19.66 2.31
CA ARG A 99 -11.42 -18.50 2.38
C ARG A 99 -11.78 -17.91 1.02
N PHE A 100 -11.22 -18.45 -0.05
CA PHE A 100 -11.45 -18.03 -1.43
C PHE A 100 -11.55 -19.27 -2.34
N PRO A 101 -12.33 -19.24 -3.44
CA PRO A 101 -12.54 -20.40 -4.31
C PRO A 101 -11.23 -21.06 -4.75
N SER A 102 -11.23 -22.41 -4.72
CA SER A 102 -10.07 -23.28 -5.02
C SER A 102 -9.25 -22.93 -6.28
N PRO A 103 -9.81 -22.49 -7.43
CA PRO A 103 -9.00 -22.15 -8.61
C PRO A 103 -7.99 -21.01 -8.37
N PHE A 104 -8.19 -20.14 -7.38
CA PHE A 104 -7.24 -19.08 -7.05
C PHE A 104 -6.01 -19.55 -6.27
N ALA A 105 -6.02 -20.80 -5.77
CA ALA A 105 -4.87 -21.44 -5.13
C ALA A 105 -3.96 -22.17 -6.14
N MET A 106 -4.25 -22.08 -7.45
CA MET A 106 -3.50 -22.78 -8.47
C MET A 106 -2.27 -21.96 -8.90
N LEU A 107 -1.09 -22.60 -8.84
CA LEU A 107 0.18 -22.01 -9.27
C LEU A 107 0.54 -22.50 -10.66
N SER A 108 1.15 -21.62 -11.47
CA SER A 108 1.77 -22.03 -12.73
C SER A 108 2.96 -22.96 -12.46
N PRO A 109 3.04 -24.14 -13.10
CA PRO A 109 4.12 -25.11 -12.87
C PRO A 109 5.50 -24.60 -13.29
N ARG A 110 5.59 -23.63 -14.20
CA ARG A 110 6.85 -23.14 -14.77
C ARG A 110 7.42 -21.91 -14.05
N THR A 111 6.56 -21.02 -13.59
CA THR A 111 6.94 -19.74 -12.98
C THR A 111 6.61 -19.67 -11.49
N GLN A 112 5.88 -20.65 -10.94
CA GLN A 112 5.37 -20.64 -9.56
C GLN A 112 4.61 -19.34 -9.23
N THR A 113 4.02 -18.69 -10.25
CA THR A 113 3.20 -17.50 -10.11
C THR A 113 1.72 -17.87 -10.17
N PRO A 114 0.85 -17.24 -9.35
CA PRO A 114 -0.58 -17.52 -9.35
C PRO A 114 -1.24 -16.86 -10.57
N THR A 115 -1.14 -17.49 -11.75
CA THR A 115 -1.59 -16.92 -13.04
C THR A 115 -3.06 -16.56 -13.06
N ILE A 116 -3.92 -17.38 -12.44
CA ILE A 116 -5.37 -17.12 -12.36
C ILE A 116 -5.66 -15.87 -11.50
N ALA A 117 -4.97 -15.73 -10.37
CA ALA A 117 -5.12 -14.54 -9.52
C ALA A 117 -4.61 -13.28 -10.24
N THR A 118 -3.47 -13.36 -10.93
CA THR A 118 -2.93 -12.25 -11.71
C THR A 118 -3.86 -11.84 -12.85
N ALA A 119 -4.40 -12.80 -13.61
CA ALA A 119 -5.34 -12.53 -14.70
C ALA A 119 -6.62 -11.88 -14.17
N PHE A 120 -7.13 -12.33 -13.02
CA PHE A 120 -8.29 -11.74 -12.37
C PHE A 120 -8.04 -10.29 -11.92
N VAL A 121 -6.90 -10.03 -11.29
CA VAL A 121 -6.50 -8.66 -10.90
C VAL A 121 -6.36 -7.76 -12.13
N ALA A 122 -5.69 -8.25 -13.18
CA ALA A 122 -5.51 -7.49 -14.42
C ALA A 122 -6.85 -7.20 -15.11
N ALA A 123 -7.75 -8.19 -15.20
CA ALA A 123 -9.09 -8.00 -15.77
C ALA A 123 -9.92 -7.02 -14.94
N SER A 124 -9.81 -7.08 -13.61
CA SER A 124 -10.48 -6.13 -12.72
C SER A 124 -9.97 -4.70 -12.92
N ILE A 125 -8.65 -4.50 -12.98
CA ILE A 125 -8.03 -3.20 -13.25
C ILE A 125 -8.47 -2.69 -14.63
N MET A 126 -8.42 -3.53 -15.66
CA MET A 126 -8.84 -3.18 -17.01
C MET A 126 -10.30 -2.73 -17.03
N GLY A 127 -11.20 -3.51 -16.40
CA GLY A 127 -12.61 -3.18 -16.29
C GLY A 127 -12.83 -1.84 -15.59
N LEU A 128 -12.24 -1.65 -14.40
CA LEU A 128 -12.38 -0.39 -13.67
C LEU A 128 -11.82 0.80 -14.45
N SER A 129 -10.71 0.63 -15.16
CA SER A 129 -10.09 1.68 -15.98
C SER A 129 -10.94 2.10 -17.19
N LEU A 130 -11.79 1.20 -17.72
CA LEU A 130 -12.69 1.49 -18.84
C LEU A 130 -13.95 2.25 -18.40
N PHE A 131 -14.42 2.02 -17.16
CA PHE A 131 -15.69 2.57 -16.69
C PHE A 131 -15.56 3.79 -15.77
N LEU A 132 -14.39 4.05 -15.18
CA LEU A 132 -14.22 5.06 -14.13
C LEU A 132 -13.03 5.99 -14.42
N HIS A 133 -13.23 7.28 -14.16
CA HIS A 133 -12.19 8.30 -14.24
C HIS A 133 -11.20 8.18 -13.07
N ILE A 134 -9.91 8.41 -13.36
CA ILE A 134 -8.81 8.20 -12.40
C ILE A 134 -8.98 8.97 -11.09
N GLU A 135 -9.55 10.18 -11.14
CA GLU A 135 -9.84 10.99 -9.95
C GLU A 135 -10.84 10.31 -9.01
N ARG A 136 -11.91 9.74 -9.57
CA ARG A 136 -12.91 9.01 -8.76
C ARG A 136 -12.29 7.76 -8.17
N LEU A 137 -11.47 7.02 -8.92
CA LEU A 137 -10.74 5.87 -8.37
C LEU A 137 -9.83 6.30 -7.22
N ALA A 138 -9.06 7.39 -7.38
CA ALA A 138 -8.14 7.88 -6.35
C ALA A 138 -8.88 8.23 -5.05
N GLY A 139 -10.03 8.90 -5.17
CA GLY A 139 -10.90 9.22 -4.03
C GLY A 139 -11.42 7.97 -3.32
N TRP A 140 -11.97 7.01 -4.07
CA TRP A 140 -12.51 5.76 -3.51
C TRP A 140 -11.41 4.90 -2.88
N THR A 141 -10.24 4.83 -3.52
CA THR A 141 -9.09 4.08 -3.01
C THR A 141 -8.63 4.65 -1.67
N SER A 142 -8.55 5.97 -1.57
CA SER A 142 -8.19 6.66 -0.32
C SER A 142 -9.18 6.36 0.80
N GLN A 143 -10.48 6.37 0.50
CA GLN A 143 -11.53 6.02 1.47
C GLN A 143 -11.43 4.55 1.92
N ILE A 144 -11.21 3.62 0.99
CA ILE A 144 -11.05 2.19 1.30
C ILE A 144 -9.82 1.97 2.18
N VAL A 145 -8.67 2.56 1.82
CA VAL A 145 -7.43 2.44 2.60
C VAL A 145 -7.63 2.98 4.01
N LEU A 146 -8.28 4.14 4.15
CA LEU A 146 -8.58 4.72 5.46
C LEU A 146 -9.49 3.82 6.28
N ALA A 147 -10.56 3.27 5.69
CA ALA A 147 -11.46 2.35 6.37
C ALA A 147 -10.74 1.08 6.84
N VAL A 148 -9.89 0.50 6.00
CA VAL A 148 -9.04 -0.64 6.39
C VAL A 148 -8.12 -0.25 7.55
N PHE A 149 -7.52 0.93 7.51
CA PHE A 149 -6.63 1.41 8.57
C PHE A 149 -7.37 1.54 9.91
N VAL A 150 -8.58 2.10 9.91
CA VAL A 150 -9.45 2.18 11.09
C VAL A 150 -9.76 0.78 11.62
N CYS A 151 -10.18 -0.15 10.76
CA CYS A 151 -10.47 -1.54 11.15
C CYS A 151 -9.26 -2.25 11.78
N VAL A 152 -8.06 -2.06 11.23
CA VAL A 152 -6.81 -2.63 11.76
C VAL A 152 -6.49 -2.04 13.14
N ASN A 153 -6.59 -0.72 13.31
CA ASN A 153 -6.33 -0.07 14.59
C ASN A 153 -7.34 -0.49 15.67
N LEU A 154 -8.63 -0.58 15.32
CA LEU A 154 -9.67 -1.08 16.23
C LEU A 154 -9.40 -2.53 16.64
N SER A 155 -9.00 -3.37 15.68
CA SER A 155 -8.64 -4.77 15.95
C SER A 155 -7.44 -4.88 16.90
N LEU A 156 -6.42 -4.04 16.72
CA LEU A 156 -5.26 -3.98 17.63
C LEU A 156 -5.68 -3.54 19.04
N ILE A 157 -6.55 -2.55 19.18
CA ILE A 157 -7.09 -2.11 20.47
C ILE A 157 -7.86 -3.26 21.14
N ALA A 158 -8.73 -3.94 20.39
CA ALA A 158 -9.52 -5.06 20.90
C ALA A 158 -8.63 -6.23 21.38
N ILE A 159 -7.59 -6.58 20.60
CA ILE A 159 -6.61 -7.61 20.98
C ILE A 159 -5.84 -7.18 22.25
N LYS A 160 -5.33 -5.95 22.30
CA LYS A 160 -4.58 -5.45 23.46
C LYS A 160 -5.43 -5.43 24.74
N ARG A 161 -6.73 -5.08 24.63
CA ARG A 161 -7.68 -5.14 25.74
C ARG A 161 -7.92 -6.57 26.22
N LYS A 162 -8.13 -7.53 25.31
CA LYS A 162 -8.30 -8.96 25.65
C LYS A 162 -7.04 -9.57 26.29
N THR A 163 -5.86 -9.26 25.77
CA THR A 163 -4.59 -9.75 26.34
C THR A 163 -4.34 -9.18 27.74
N ARG A 164 -4.66 -7.89 27.97
CA ARG A 164 -4.56 -7.27 29.30
C ARG A 164 -5.50 -7.93 30.32
N GLN A 165 -6.74 -8.23 29.92
CA GLN A 165 -7.70 -8.94 30.79
C GLN A 165 -7.21 -10.34 31.17
N ARG A 166 -6.68 -11.12 30.21
CA ARG A 166 -6.12 -12.45 30.50
C ARG A 166 -4.94 -12.41 31.46
N ALA A 167 -4.03 -11.44 31.30
CA ALA A 167 -2.90 -11.27 32.22
C ALA A 167 -3.35 -10.94 33.66
N THR A 168 -4.39 -10.13 33.82
CA THR A 168 -4.96 -9.83 35.14
C THR A 168 -5.65 -11.04 35.78
N THR A 169 -6.37 -11.85 34.99
CA THR A 169 -7.01 -13.08 35.51
C THR A 169 -5.97 -14.09 36.02
N THR A 170 -4.89 -14.34 35.27
CA THR A 170 -3.84 -15.32 35.68
C THR A 170 -3.08 -14.91 36.93
N VAL A 171 -2.85 -13.61 37.17
CA VAL A 171 -2.17 -13.11 38.37
C VAL A 171 -3.04 -13.28 39.61
N CYS A 172 -4.35 -13.02 39.53
CA CYS A 172 -5.28 -13.23 40.65
C CYS A 172 -5.45 -14.71 41.02
N THR A 173 -5.48 -15.64 40.05
CA THR A 173 -5.54 -17.08 40.37
C THR A 173 -4.26 -17.61 40.99
N SER A 174 -3.09 -17.11 40.58
CA SER A 174 -1.80 -17.49 41.17
C SER A 174 -1.66 -17.01 42.62
N LEU A 175 -2.11 -15.78 42.93
CA LEU A 175 -2.10 -15.21 44.29
C LEU A 175 -3.10 -15.89 45.23
N TYR A 176 -4.25 -16.36 44.73
CA TYR A 176 -5.20 -17.14 45.53
C TYR A 176 -4.68 -18.53 45.89
N HIS A 177 -3.85 -19.14 45.04
CA HIS A 177 -3.27 -20.46 45.32
C HIS A 177 -2.09 -20.39 46.31
N TYR A 178 -1.44 -19.24 46.45
CA TYR A 178 -0.33 -19.03 47.40
C TYR A 178 -0.79 -18.60 48.80
N SER A 179 -2.05 -18.18 48.96
CA SER A 179 -2.65 -17.75 50.25
C SER A 179 -3.57 -18.81 50.87
N ALA A 180 -3.65 -19.99 50.25
CA ALA A 180 -4.43 -21.14 50.73
C ALA A 180 -3.54 -22.26 51.34
N PHE A 181 -2.26 -21.96 51.61
CA PHE A 181 -1.33 -22.78 52.40
C PHE A 181 -0.82 -21.97 53.59
#